data_AF-A0AAQ6I9R8-F1
#
_entry.id   AF-A0AAQ6I9R8-F1
#
_cell.length_a   1.000
_cell.length_b   1.000
_cell.length_c   1.000
_cell.angle_alpha   90.00
_cell.angle_beta   90.00
_cell.angle_gamma   90.00
#
_symmetry.space_group_name_H-M   'P 1'
#
loop_
_entity.id
_entity.type
_entity.pdbx_description
1 polymer ?
#
loop_
_entity_poly.entity_id
_entity_poly.type
_entity_poly.pdbx_seq_one_letter_code
_entity_poly.pdbx_strand_id
1 'polypeptide(L)'
;MMVVTLLQHLKGSLQKQEEEQEDLRQKERRLKTFLEGLLQTSLNGNSAAPDDFHLMLYPKPEPGLSEKNKEVKTPSSFTPEVSVNTFGETSYRFRVEYPGTYQCTLTRLVFTMCREGELLYRIVQWDESLLQSAGKTPAGPLFDIQCSEDSVFQLHIPHCETKPASLSDGLSVAHISDDGMRILDPLQITDTHVVVDVPHLSAFGLVWDIMNRILNQPMRCQVLLFHRPRENRKLNVFLLPENIPLQEVRQQQEGAEYIEAPSSCHLIKGHTYSLHSPENYRVQPLRAQFDFNYGPNYHPTFEIRPNSNAEEVTVMVRDQEETPVWEYNARLNAPGACGQDPPRRQRLQEEDEGRLFHVRAEFIQRASDSVLDDLLDNLLEEGVINHREMETVQRMLNRAHRARELIDMVLRRGNPASQIMINNLRVLDPFLFQMLRLG
;
A
#
# COMPACT_ATOMS: atom_id res chain seq x y z
N MET A 1 -9.70 36.09 44.57
CA MET A 1 -9.41 34.75 44.02
C MET A 1 -10.47 34.31 43.01
N MET A 2 -11.77 34.31 43.37
CA MET A 2 -12.88 33.91 42.48
C MET A 2 -12.96 34.63 41.11
N VAL A 3 -12.74 35.96 41.07
CA VAL A 3 -12.85 36.74 39.82
C VAL A 3 -11.75 36.39 38.81
N VAL A 4 -10.55 36.08 39.27
CA VAL A 4 -9.42 35.71 38.41
C VAL A 4 -9.68 34.35 37.76
N THR A 5 -10.20 33.39 38.52
CA THR A 5 -10.58 32.06 38.01
C THR A 5 -11.71 32.15 36.99
N LEU A 6 -12.70 33.02 37.21
CA LEU A 6 -13.82 33.22 36.27
C LEU A 6 -13.35 33.84 34.95
N LEU A 7 -12.45 34.82 35.00
CA LEU A 7 -11.86 35.45 33.81
C LEU A 7 -10.97 34.49 33.02
N GLN A 8 -10.21 33.61 33.70
CA GLN A 8 -9.45 32.55 33.04
C GLN A 8 -10.36 31.56 32.33
N HIS A 9 -11.47 31.18 32.95
CA HIS A 9 -12.45 30.26 32.33
C HIS A 9 -13.15 30.88 31.12
N LEU A 10 -13.58 32.15 31.22
CA LEU A 10 -14.15 32.89 30.10
C LEU A 10 -13.17 33.07 28.94
N LYS A 11 -11.90 33.36 29.24
CA LYS A 11 -10.85 33.48 28.21
C LYS A 11 -10.63 32.15 27.49
N GLY A 12 -10.55 31.05 28.22
CA GLY A 12 -10.45 29.71 27.63
C GLY A 12 -11.66 29.36 26.75
N SER A 13 -12.87 29.73 27.18
CA SER A 13 -14.08 29.50 26.39
C SER A 13 -14.16 30.37 25.13
N LEU A 14 -13.70 31.64 25.19
CA LEU A 14 -13.62 32.52 24.01
C LEU A 14 -12.61 32.00 23.00
N GLN A 15 -11.43 31.58 23.47
CA GLN A 15 -10.38 31.06 22.61
C GLN A 15 -10.83 29.77 21.91
N LYS A 16 -11.54 28.89 22.62
CA LYS A 16 -12.16 27.70 22.02
C LYS A 16 -13.20 28.06 20.95
N GLN A 17 -14.01 29.10 21.17
CA GLN A 17 -14.96 29.58 20.16
C GLN A 17 -14.27 30.19 18.92
N GLU A 18 -13.16 30.90 19.10
CA GLU A 18 -12.37 31.44 17.99
C GLU A 18 -11.73 30.33 17.15
N GLU A 19 -11.19 29.28 17.80
CA GLU A 19 -10.64 28.10 17.13
C GLU A 19 -11.72 27.33 16.34
N GLU A 20 -12.90 27.11 16.94
CA GLU A 20 -14.05 26.48 16.25
C GLU A 20 -14.53 27.32 15.05
N GLN A 21 -14.55 28.65 15.18
CA GLN A 21 -14.92 29.56 14.08
C GLN A 21 -13.92 29.52 12.92
N GLU A 22 -12.61 29.46 13.20
CA GLU A 22 -11.60 29.40 12.14
C GLU A 22 -11.58 28.03 11.45
N ASP A 23 -11.78 26.92 12.18
CA ASP A 23 -11.97 25.58 11.61
C ASP A 23 -13.17 25.55 10.65
N LEU A 24 -14.32 26.11 11.06
CA LEU A 24 -15.50 26.24 10.21
C LEU A 24 -15.23 27.05 8.95
N ARG A 25 -14.52 28.18 9.06
CA ARG A 25 -14.14 29.01 7.90
C ARG A 25 -13.19 28.26 6.96
N GLN A 26 -12.23 27.52 7.51
CA GLN A 26 -11.29 26.74 6.72
C GLN A 26 -12.01 25.61 5.97
N LYS A 27 -12.94 24.91 6.65
CA LYS A 27 -13.82 23.91 6.03
C LYS A 27 -14.67 24.50 4.92
N GLU A 28 -15.28 25.67 5.16
CA GLU A 28 -16.07 26.37 4.14
C GLU A 28 -15.21 26.75 2.92
N ARG A 29 -13.99 27.26 3.13
CA ARG A 29 -13.05 27.57 2.05
C ARG A 29 -12.69 26.34 1.24
N ARG A 30 -12.32 25.23 1.90
CA ARG A 30 -11.95 23.97 1.23
C ARG A 30 -13.13 23.38 0.46
N LEU A 31 -14.33 23.41 1.03
CA LEU A 31 -15.56 22.95 0.36
C LEU A 31 -15.89 23.82 -0.86
N LYS A 32 -15.76 25.14 -0.76
CA LYS A 32 -15.93 26.06 -1.89
C LYS A 32 -14.95 25.72 -3.02
N THR A 33 -13.66 25.57 -2.71
CA THR A 33 -12.65 25.17 -3.70
C THR A 33 -12.99 23.82 -4.35
N PHE A 34 -13.45 22.85 -3.58
CA PHE A 34 -13.87 21.55 -4.13
C PHE A 34 -15.06 21.69 -5.10
N LEU A 35 -16.10 22.43 -4.71
CA LEU A 35 -17.29 22.65 -5.54
C LEU A 35 -16.95 23.42 -6.83
N GLU A 36 -16.12 24.47 -6.74
CA GLU A 36 -15.61 25.21 -7.89
C GLU A 36 -14.83 24.30 -8.84
N GLY A 37 -13.98 23.43 -8.29
CA GLY A 37 -13.24 22.43 -9.03
C GLY A 37 -14.15 21.44 -9.78
N LEU A 38 -15.18 20.92 -9.11
CA LEU A 38 -16.18 20.05 -9.74
C LEU A 38 -16.94 20.77 -10.87
N LEU A 39 -17.34 22.02 -10.67
CA LEU A 39 -18.02 22.82 -11.70
C LEU A 39 -17.13 23.00 -12.93
N GLN A 40 -15.84 23.27 -12.74
CA GLN A 40 -14.90 23.47 -13.85
C GLN A 40 -14.67 22.18 -14.65
N THR A 41 -14.60 21.02 -13.98
CA THR A 41 -14.54 19.71 -14.68
C THR A 41 -15.82 19.42 -15.47
N SER A 42 -16.99 19.81 -14.94
CA SER A 42 -18.28 19.63 -15.62
C SER A 42 -18.44 20.56 -16.83
N LEU A 43 -17.91 21.79 -16.78
CA LEU A 43 -17.97 22.74 -17.89
C LEU A 43 -17.04 22.35 -19.05
N ASN A 44 -15.93 21.69 -18.75
CA ASN A 44 -15.01 21.14 -19.75
C ASN A 44 -15.53 19.83 -20.39
N GLY A 45 -16.58 19.22 -19.82
CA GLY A 45 -17.37 18.16 -20.42
C GLY A 45 -18.61 18.75 -21.13
N ASN A 46 -18.78 18.45 -22.42
CA ASN A 46 -19.90 19.00 -23.20
C ASN A 46 -21.28 18.65 -22.60
N SER A 47 -21.96 19.64 -22.02
CA SER A 47 -23.37 20.05 -22.22
C SER A 47 -24.10 20.45 -20.92
N ALA A 48 -24.38 21.76 -20.77
CA ALA A 48 -25.67 22.31 -20.34
C ALA A 48 -25.65 23.85 -20.42
N ALA A 49 -26.79 24.45 -20.80
CA ALA A 49 -26.96 25.86 -21.17
C ALA A 49 -26.95 26.85 -19.98
N PRO A 50 -26.72 28.16 -20.22
CA PRO A 50 -26.30 29.14 -19.19
C PRO A 50 -27.39 29.68 -18.24
N ASP A 51 -28.62 29.18 -18.28
CA ASP A 51 -29.74 29.82 -17.57
C ASP A 51 -29.97 29.31 -16.13
N ASP A 52 -29.23 28.32 -15.66
CA ASP A 52 -29.39 27.73 -14.32
C ASP A 52 -28.46 28.36 -13.24
N PHE A 53 -27.59 29.29 -13.64
CA PHE A 53 -26.51 29.80 -12.77
C PHE A 53 -26.95 30.83 -11.72
N HIS A 54 -28.14 31.46 -11.86
CA HIS A 54 -28.55 32.53 -10.94
C HIS A 54 -29.18 32.03 -9.62
N LEU A 55 -29.53 30.75 -9.51
CA LEU A 55 -30.20 30.17 -8.33
C LEU A 55 -29.24 29.56 -7.29
N MET A 56 -27.96 29.36 -7.61
CA MET A 56 -26.97 28.68 -6.74
C MET A 56 -26.31 29.58 -5.68
N LEU A 57 -26.39 30.91 -5.82
CA LEU A 57 -25.63 31.84 -4.95
C LEU A 57 -26.47 32.48 -3.82
N TYR A 58 -27.80 32.45 -3.91
CA TYR A 58 -28.70 32.97 -2.86
C TYR A 58 -30.05 32.22 -2.85
N PRO A 59 -30.23 31.17 -2.03
CA PRO A 59 -31.54 30.55 -1.91
C PRO A 59 -32.47 31.47 -1.09
N LYS A 60 -33.52 31.99 -1.73
CA LYS A 60 -34.68 32.54 -0.99
C LYS A 60 -35.35 31.39 -0.23
N PRO A 61 -35.75 31.58 1.03
CA PRO A 61 -36.47 30.55 1.75
C PRO A 61 -37.93 30.55 1.27
N GLU A 62 -38.33 29.52 0.53
CA GLU A 62 -39.74 29.11 0.47
C GLU A 62 -39.89 27.66 0.96
N PRO A 63 -40.98 27.34 1.69
CA PRO A 63 -41.08 26.10 2.44
C PRO A 63 -41.75 25.00 1.61
N GLY A 64 -41.16 23.81 1.70
CA GLY A 64 -41.82 22.55 1.36
C GLY A 64 -41.60 22.11 -0.08
N LEU A 65 -40.54 21.34 -0.33
CA LEU A 65 -40.48 20.34 -1.39
C LEU A 65 -39.44 19.28 -1.00
N SER A 66 -39.82 18.03 -1.31
CA SER A 66 -39.31 16.77 -0.82
C SER A 66 -37.83 16.49 -1.13
N GLU A 67 -37.22 15.70 -0.25
CA GLU A 67 -35.92 15.03 -0.42
C GLU A 67 -35.86 14.28 -1.75
N LYS A 68 -35.38 14.94 -2.81
CA LYS A 68 -34.97 14.28 -4.04
C LYS A 68 -33.48 14.00 -3.96
N ASN A 69 -33.16 12.71 -3.81
CA ASN A 69 -31.94 12.01 -4.19
C ASN A 69 -30.71 12.90 -4.47
N LYS A 70 -29.85 13.08 -3.45
CA LYS A 70 -28.43 13.36 -3.70
C LYS A 70 -27.85 12.13 -4.42
N GLU A 71 -27.59 12.22 -5.72
CA GLU A 71 -26.76 11.23 -6.41
C GLU A 71 -25.41 11.17 -5.70
N VAL A 72 -25.18 10.10 -4.94
CA VAL A 72 -23.87 9.82 -4.35
C VAL A 72 -22.97 9.38 -5.50
N LYS A 73 -22.16 10.30 -6.01
CA LYS A 73 -21.17 10.00 -7.05
C LYS A 73 -20.21 8.95 -6.50
N THR A 74 -20.18 7.77 -7.12
CA THR A 74 -19.30 6.68 -6.68
C THR A 74 -17.83 7.09 -6.82
N PRO A 75 -16.98 6.78 -5.83
CA PRO A 75 -15.54 7.05 -5.92
C PRO A 75 -14.93 6.46 -7.20
N SER A 76 -14.01 7.19 -7.82
CA SER A 76 -13.21 6.67 -8.93
C SER A 76 -12.09 5.78 -8.40
N SER A 77 -12.00 4.54 -8.89
CA SER A 77 -10.94 3.62 -8.48
C SER A 77 -9.60 4.01 -9.10
N PHE A 78 -8.51 3.88 -8.33
CA PHE A 78 -7.15 4.02 -8.83
C PHE A 78 -6.22 2.93 -8.25
N THR A 79 -5.22 2.53 -9.02
CA THR A 79 -4.13 1.67 -8.55
C THR A 79 -2.87 2.53 -8.38
N PRO A 80 -2.33 2.67 -7.16
CA PRO A 80 -1.13 3.46 -6.93
C PRO A 80 0.12 2.79 -7.51
N GLU A 81 1.13 3.60 -7.83
CA GLU A 81 2.50 3.12 -8.00
C GLU A 81 3.04 2.64 -6.65
N VAL A 82 3.61 1.43 -6.63
CA VAL A 82 4.15 0.81 -5.43
C VAL A 82 5.67 0.82 -5.51
N SER A 83 6.32 1.34 -4.47
CA SER A 83 7.77 1.28 -4.31
C SER A 83 8.12 0.67 -2.96
N VAL A 84 9.23 -0.05 -2.88
CA VAL A 84 9.77 -0.59 -1.63
C VAL A 84 11.16 -0.01 -1.43
N ASN A 85 11.40 0.58 -0.27
CA ASN A 85 12.72 1.15 0.02
C ASN A 85 13.70 0.07 0.49
N THR A 86 14.96 0.45 0.73
CA THR A 86 16.02 -0.46 1.17
C THR A 86 15.76 -1.10 2.53
N PHE A 87 14.83 -0.55 3.32
CA PHE A 87 14.43 -1.07 4.63
C PHE A 87 13.21 -2.00 4.54
N GLY A 88 12.71 -2.28 3.33
CA GLY A 88 11.53 -3.12 3.12
C GLY A 88 10.19 -2.40 3.34
N GLU A 89 10.20 -1.06 3.48
CA GLU A 89 8.97 -0.29 3.69
C GLU A 89 8.29 -0.01 2.35
N THR A 90 7.01 -0.33 2.27
CA THR A 90 6.17 -0.11 1.09
C THR A 90 5.63 1.33 1.10
N SER A 91 5.76 2.03 -0.03
CA SER A 91 5.16 3.34 -0.27
C SER A 91 4.25 3.31 -1.50
N TYR A 92 3.14 4.03 -1.41
CA TYR A 92 2.09 4.12 -2.42
C TYR A 92 2.03 5.55 -2.95
N ARG A 93 2.12 5.72 -4.27
CA ARG A 93 2.08 7.02 -4.93
C ARG A 93 0.97 7.08 -5.97
N PHE A 94 0.24 8.19 -6.02
CA PHE A 94 -0.78 8.43 -7.04
C PHE A 94 -0.88 9.91 -7.38
N ARG A 95 -0.89 10.25 -8.67
CA ARG A 95 -1.07 11.63 -9.14
C ARG A 95 -2.54 11.88 -9.46
N VAL A 96 -3.10 12.89 -8.83
CA VAL A 96 -4.47 13.35 -9.02
C VAL A 96 -4.45 14.59 -9.91
N GLU A 97 -5.17 14.54 -11.04
CA GLU A 97 -5.24 15.65 -12.00
C GLU A 97 -6.43 16.58 -11.76
N TYR A 98 -7.49 16.09 -11.11
CA TYR A 98 -8.72 16.84 -10.93
C TYR A 98 -9.32 16.62 -9.54
N PRO A 99 -10.12 17.57 -9.03
CA PRO A 99 -10.91 17.39 -7.81
C PRO A 99 -11.88 16.22 -7.95
N GLY A 100 -12.02 15.43 -6.88
CA GLY A 100 -12.86 14.24 -6.90
C GLY A 100 -12.61 13.31 -5.73
N THR A 101 -13.37 12.22 -5.68
CA THR A 101 -13.23 11.18 -4.66
C THR A 101 -12.61 9.94 -5.29
N TYR A 102 -11.49 9.49 -4.75
CA TYR A 102 -10.64 8.46 -5.33
C TYR A 102 -10.41 7.31 -4.36
N GLN A 103 -10.71 6.08 -4.77
CA GLN A 103 -10.52 4.87 -3.95
C GLN A 103 -9.33 4.05 -4.43
N CYS A 104 -8.40 3.77 -3.53
CA CYS A 104 -7.25 2.93 -3.81
C CYS A 104 -7.67 1.46 -3.92
N THR A 105 -7.26 0.77 -4.99
CA THR A 105 -7.55 -0.65 -5.21
C THR A 105 -6.75 -1.58 -4.28
N LEU A 106 -5.59 -1.14 -3.77
CA LEU A 106 -4.70 -1.97 -2.94
C LEU A 106 -4.97 -1.84 -1.44
N THR A 107 -5.28 -0.63 -0.97
CA THR A 107 -5.46 -0.33 0.47
C THR A 107 -6.89 0.01 0.84
N ARG A 108 -7.77 0.20 -0.16
CA ARG A 108 -9.17 0.64 -0.01
C ARG A 108 -9.35 2.02 0.64
N LEU A 109 -8.27 2.76 0.94
CA LEU A 109 -8.38 4.15 1.36
C LEU A 109 -9.10 4.96 0.29
N VAL A 110 -10.00 5.84 0.72
CA VAL A 110 -10.66 6.81 -0.15
C VAL A 110 -10.21 8.21 0.21
N PHE A 111 -9.77 8.96 -0.80
CA PHE A 111 -9.32 10.34 -0.67
C PHE A 111 -10.29 11.25 -1.42
N THR A 112 -10.86 12.22 -0.72
CA THR A 112 -11.61 13.31 -1.35
C THR A 112 -10.66 14.49 -1.55
N MET A 113 -10.32 14.73 -2.80
CA MET A 113 -9.34 15.71 -3.27
C MET A 113 -10.05 16.99 -3.73
N CYS A 114 -9.60 18.15 -3.26
CA CYS A 114 -10.14 19.46 -3.65
C CYS A 114 -9.39 20.16 -4.78
N ARG A 115 -8.20 19.66 -5.14
CA ARG A 115 -7.36 20.18 -6.23
C ARG A 115 -6.43 19.07 -6.75
N GLU A 116 -5.74 19.34 -7.85
CA GLU A 116 -4.66 18.47 -8.33
C GLU A 116 -3.55 18.32 -7.29
N GLY A 117 -2.89 17.17 -7.27
CA GLY A 117 -1.86 16.90 -6.29
C GLY A 117 -1.23 15.53 -6.44
N GLU A 118 -0.08 15.36 -5.83
CA GLU A 118 0.58 14.06 -5.74
C GLU A 118 0.37 13.48 -4.35
N LEU A 119 -0.38 12.38 -4.27
CA LEU A 119 -0.62 11.64 -3.04
C LEU A 119 0.52 10.65 -2.83
N LEU A 120 1.14 10.69 -1.65
CA LEU A 120 2.13 9.72 -1.19
C LEU A 120 1.70 9.23 0.19
N TYR A 121 1.62 7.92 0.38
CA TYR A 121 1.37 7.38 1.71
C TYR A 121 2.03 6.03 1.93
N ARG A 122 2.23 5.68 3.20
CA ARG A 122 2.78 4.39 3.62
C ARG A 122 2.15 3.95 4.93
N ILE A 123 2.23 2.66 5.24
CA ILE A 123 1.85 2.15 6.55
C ILE A 123 3.03 2.31 7.50
N VAL A 124 2.78 2.93 8.65
CA VAL A 124 3.76 3.12 9.73
C VAL A 124 3.33 2.36 10.98
N GLN A 125 4.27 2.15 11.91
CA GLN A 125 3.98 1.45 13.15
C GLN A 125 3.26 2.35 14.15
N TRP A 126 2.33 1.75 14.88
CA TRP A 126 1.70 2.41 16.02
C TRP A 126 2.71 2.59 17.16
N ASP A 127 2.68 3.76 17.79
CA ASP A 127 3.32 3.95 19.09
C ASP A 127 2.40 3.40 20.19
N GLU A 128 2.77 2.25 20.75
CA GLU A 128 2.01 1.59 21.81
C GLU A 128 1.88 2.46 23.07
N SER A 129 2.87 3.29 23.37
CA SER A 129 2.85 4.15 24.55
C SER A 129 1.83 5.28 24.41
N LEU A 130 1.70 5.85 23.21
CA LEU A 130 0.66 6.85 22.89
C LEU A 130 -0.74 6.24 22.99
N LEU A 131 -0.93 5.04 22.42
CA LEU A 131 -2.21 4.33 22.48
C LEU A 131 -2.62 3.99 23.91
N GLN A 132 -1.70 3.46 24.71
CA GLN A 132 -1.94 3.15 26.12
C GLN A 132 -2.32 4.40 26.91
N SER A 133 -1.60 5.51 26.70
CA SER A 133 -1.87 6.79 27.37
C SER A 133 -3.24 7.36 26.98
N ALA A 134 -3.69 7.13 25.75
CA ALA A 134 -5.00 7.56 25.26
C ALA A 134 -6.14 6.59 25.61
N GLY A 135 -5.85 5.42 26.22
CA GLY A 135 -6.86 4.40 26.49
C GLY A 135 -7.46 3.78 25.22
N LYS A 136 -6.67 3.71 24.14
CA LYS A 136 -7.09 3.27 22.82
C LYS A 136 -6.40 1.98 22.40
N THR A 137 -7.03 1.24 21.50
CA THR A 137 -6.43 0.08 20.82
C THR A 137 -6.56 0.23 19.31
N PRO A 138 -5.58 -0.17 18.50
CA PRO A 138 -5.67 -0.10 17.04
C PRO A 138 -6.87 -0.89 16.50
N ALA A 139 -7.52 -0.31 15.50
CA ALA A 139 -8.59 -0.92 14.70
C ALA A 139 -8.22 -1.08 13.21
N GLY A 140 -6.96 -0.83 12.88
CA GLY A 140 -6.43 -0.92 11.53
C GLY A 140 -4.96 -0.49 11.47
N PRO A 141 -4.37 -0.52 10.27
CA PRO A 141 -3.07 0.11 10.01
C PRO A 141 -3.08 1.62 10.32
N LEU A 142 -1.90 2.16 10.63
CA LEU A 142 -1.65 3.60 10.72
C LEU A 142 -1.03 4.06 9.39
N PHE A 143 -1.66 5.03 8.72
CA PHE A 143 -1.24 5.52 7.42
C PHE A 143 -0.60 6.89 7.55
N ASP A 144 0.71 7.02 7.27
CA ASP A 144 1.36 8.32 7.09
C ASP A 144 1.05 8.83 5.69
N ILE A 145 0.28 9.92 5.61
CA ILE A 145 -0.26 10.46 4.37
C ILE A 145 0.34 11.84 4.11
N GLN A 146 0.86 12.01 2.91
CA GLN A 146 1.47 13.23 2.42
C GLN A 146 0.85 13.59 1.06
N CYS A 147 0.74 14.88 0.80
CA CYS A 147 0.26 15.41 -0.46
C CYS A 147 0.73 16.87 -0.61
N SER A 148 0.55 17.46 -1.79
CA SER A 148 0.59 18.91 -1.94
C SER A 148 -0.37 19.57 -0.94
N GLU A 149 0.06 20.66 -0.32
CA GLU A 149 -0.66 21.31 0.78
C GLU A 149 -2.15 21.53 0.46
N ASP A 150 -3.01 21.30 1.47
CA ASP A 150 -4.46 21.50 1.40
C ASP A 150 -5.17 20.81 0.21
N SER A 151 -4.66 19.68 -0.27
CA SER A 151 -5.25 18.95 -1.40
C SER A 151 -6.23 17.86 -0.99
N VAL A 152 -6.01 17.21 0.16
CA VAL A 152 -6.93 16.21 0.71
C VAL A 152 -7.86 16.89 1.71
N PHE A 153 -9.17 16.81 1.48
CA PHE A 153 -10.17 17.41 2.36
C PHE A 153 -10.82 16.38 3.29
N GLN A 154 -11.12 15.18 2.78
CA GLN A 154 -11.67 14.07 3.58
C GLN A 154 -10.93 12.78 3.29
N LEU A 155 -10.84 11.96 4.33
CA LEU A 155 -10.24 10.63 4.30
C LEU A 155 -11.31 9.62 4.71
N HIS A 156 -11.42 8.54 3.95
CA HIS A 156 -12.26 7.41 4.33
C HIS A 156 -11.37 6.20 4.59
N ILE A 157 -11.37 5.71 5.83
CA ILE A 157 -10.48 4.64 6.29
C ILE A 157 -11.28 3.34 6.42
N PRO A 158 -10.86 2.22 5.81
CA PRO A 158 -11.60 0.98 5.86
C PRO A 158 -11.59 0.35 7.26
N HIS A 159 -12.75 -0.13 7.71
CA HIS A 159 -12.90 -0.86 8.96
C HIS A 159 -13.41 -2.29 8.75
N CYS A 160 -13.30 -3.10 9.80
CA CYS A 160 -13.70 -4.50 9.80
C CYS A 160 -15.01 -4.77 10.57
N GLU A 161 -15.72 -3.74 11.04
CA GLU A 161 -17.00 -3.92 11.75
C GLU A 161 -18.05 -4.66 10.90
N THR A 162 -18.77 -5.60 11.50
CA THR A 162 -19.89 -6.32 10.87
C THR A 162 -21.25 -5.69 11.16
N LYS A 163 -21.33 -4.89 12.23
CA LYS A 163 -22.56 -4.22 12.63
C LYS A 163 -22.80 -2.96 11.78
N PRO A 164 -24.07 -2.61 11.54
CA PRO A 164 -24.40 -1.36 10.88
C PRO A 164 -23.86 -0.16 11.68
N ALA A 165 -23.53 0.90 10.96
CA ALA A 165 -22.86 2.10 11.47
C ALA A 165 -23.43 2.69 12.77
N SER A 166 -24.74 2.62 12.97
CA SER A 166 -25.44 3.15 14.15
C SER A 166 -25.16 2.40 15.47
N LEU A 167 -24.46 1.26 15.42
CA LEU A 167 -24.10 0.43 16.57
C LEU A 167 -22.58 0.23 16.72
N SER A 168 -21.78 0.94 15.92
CA SER A 168 -20.30 0.90 15.96
C SER A 168 -19.72 1.77 17.09
N ASP A 169 -20.39 1.77 18.24
CA ASP A 169 -20.02 2.55 19.42
C ASP A 169 -18.56 2.28 19.79
N GLY A 170 -17.71 3.30 19.61
CA GLY A 170 -16.31 3.32 20.02
C GLY A 170 -15.26 3.29 18.93
N LEU A 171 -15.63 3.27 17.65
CA LEU A 171 -14.65 3.49 16.58
C LEU A 171 -14.38 4.99 16.41
N SER A 172 -13.11 5.38 16.48
CA SER A 172 -12.66 6.76 16.28
C SER A 172 -11.44 6.80 15.37
N VAL A 173 -11.05 8.00 14.93
CA VAL A 173 -9.82 8.19 14.16
C VAL A 173 -8.75 8.81 15.04
N ALA A 174 -7.60 8.15 15.15
CA ALA A 174 -6.40 8.76 15.70
C ALA A 174 -5.68 9.54 14.59
N HIS A 175 -5.27 10.75 14.93
CA HIS A 175 -4.45 11.63 14.09
C HIS A 175 -3.17 11.96 14.87
N ILE A 176 -2.02 11.58 14.33
CA ILE A 176 -0.71 11.71 15.00
C ILE A 176 0.18 12.62 14.15
N SER A 177 0.55 13.75 14.73
CA SER A 177 1.47 14.72 14.15
C SER A 177 2.56 15.11 15.15
N ASP A 178 3.38 16.09 14.80
CA ASP A 178 4.45 16.62 15.67
C ASP A 178 3.91 17.18 17.01
N ASP A 179 2.63 17.56 17.05
CA ASP A 179 1.92 18.02 18.25
C ASP A 179 1.42 16.85 19.14
N GLY A 180 1.65 15.61 18.72
CA GLY A 180 1.20 14.39 19.39
C GLY A 180 -0.10 13.80 18.80
N MET A 181 -0.72 12.90 19.57
CA MET A 181 -1.92 12.17 19.18
C MET A 181 -3.19 12.93 19.55
N ARG A 182 -4.09 13.13 18.59
CA ARG A 182 -5.45 13.66 18.78
C ARG A 182 -6.47 12.63 18.31
N ILE A 183 -7.62 12.56 18.98
CA ILE A 183 -8.74 11.72 18.58
C ILE A 183 -9.74 12.61 17.83
N LEU A 184 -10.05 12.22 16.60
CA LEU A 184 -11.02 12.87 15.74
C LEU A 184 -12.31 12.05 15.75
N ASP A 185 -13.43 12.76 15.89
CA ASP A 185 -14.75 12.16 15.78
C ASP A 185 -15.07 11.86 14.30
N PRO A 186 -15.57 10.66 13.98
CA PRO A 186 -16.08 10.35 12.67
C PRO A 186 -17.20 11.30 12.23
N LEU A 187 -17.14 11.79 10.99
CA LEU A 187 -18.29 12.46 10.36
C LEU A 187 -19.40 11.48 10.03
N GLN A 188 -18.99 10.29 9.57
CA GLN A 188 -19.86 9.21 9.18
C GLN A 188 -19.12 7.90 9.33
N ILE A 189 -19.79 6.89 9.87
CA ILE A 189 -19.37 5.50 9.74
C ILE A 189 -20.33 4.88 8.71
N THR A 190 -19.78 4.22 7.71
CA THR A 190 -20.55 3.50 6.69
C THR A 190 -20.49 2.01 6.97
N ASP A 191 -20.97 1.15 6.07
CA ASP A 191 -20.80 -0.29 6.26
C ASP A 191 -19.34 -0.75 6.15
N THR A 192 -18.45 0.05 5.54
CA THR A 192 -17.08 -0.35 5.20
C THR A 192 -15.99 0.65 5.54
N HIS A 193 -16.33 1.93 5.72
CA HIS A 193 -15.37 3.01 5.97
C HIS A 193 -15.84 3.98 7.04
N VAL A 194 -14.87 4.53 7.78
CA VAL A 194 -15.03 5.71 8.62
C VAL A 194 -14.60 6.94 7.83
N VAL A 195 -15.45 7.94 7.76
CA VAL A 195 -15.20 9.22 7.08
C VAL A 195 -14.79 10.27 8.11
N VAL A 196 -13.72 10.99 7.84
CA VAL A 196 -13.19 12.05 8.71
C VAL A 196 -12.70 13.24 7.88
N ASP A 197 -12.87 14.45 8.40
CA ASP A 197 -12.22 15.63 7.85
C ASP A 197 -10.72 15.58 8.15
N VAL A 198 -9.89 15.97 7.17
CA VAL A 198 -8.44 16.02 7.33
C VAL A 198 -8.05 17.41 7.83
N PRO A 199 -7.66 17.59 9.12
CA PRO A 199 -7.23 18.90 9.62
C PRO A 199 -5.94 19.34 8.90
N HIS A 200 -4.92 18.48 8.94
CA HIS A 200 -3.69 18.57 8.18
C HIS A 200 -3.19 17.16 7.86
N LEU A 201 -2.25 17.06 6.92
CA LEU A 201 -1.69 15.77 6.47
C LEU A 201 -0.62 15.28 7.45
N SER A 202 -0.77 14.05 7.92
CA SER A 202 0.15 13.34 8.81
C SER A 202 -0.27 11.86 8.91
N ALA A 203 -0.09 11.22 10.06
CA ALA A 203 -0.51 9.84 10.29
C ALA A 203 -1.96 9.72 10.77
N PHE A 204 -2.74 8.87 10.11
CA PHE A 204 -4.15 8.58 10.42
C PHE A 204 -4.41 7.09 10.57
N GLY A 205 -5.14 6.69 11.60
CA GLY A 205 -5.49 5.29 11.82
C GLY A 205 -6.75 5.13 12.66
N LEU A 206 -7.46 4.02 12.48
CA LEU A 206 -8.64 3.73 13.28
C LEU A 206 -8.26 3.18 14.65
N VAL A 207 -9.01 3.56 15.66
CA VAL A 207 -8.85 3.07 17.03
C VAL A 207 -10.19 2.77 17.69
N TRP A 208 -10.20 1.77 18.57
CA TRP A 208 -11.30 1.52 19.50
C TRP A 208 -10.97 2.05 20.90
N ASP A 209 -12.01 2.36 21.66
CA ASP A 209 -11.91 2.46 23.12
C ASP A 209 -11.56 1.11 23.74
N ILE A 210 -10.59 1.11 24.66
CA ILE A 210 -10.09 -0.13 25.29
C ILE A 210 -11.21 -0.92 25.99
N MET A 211 -12.21 -0.22 26.54
CA MET A 211 -13.35 -0.81 27.24
C MET A 211 -14.31 -1.54 26.30
N ASN A 212 -14.36 -1.16 25.03
CA ASN A 212 -15.26 -1.76 24.04
C ASN A 212 -14.71 -3.08 23.48
N ARG A 213 -13.41 -3.38 23.69
CA ARG A 213 -12.77 -4.60 23.16
C ARG A 213 -13.03 -5.87 23.98
N ILE A 214 -13.89 -5.81 25.00
CA ILE A 214 -14.39 -6.98 25.77
C ILE A 214 -15.52 -7.71 25.01
N LEU A 215 -15.97 -7.17 23.88
CA LEU A 215 -17.08 -7.69 23.09
C LEU A 215 -16.63 -8.86 22.18
N ASN A 216 -17.18 -10.06 22.41
CA ASN A 216 -17.07 -11.24 21.52
C ASN A 216 -17.88 -11.05 20.22
N GLN A 217 -17.48 -10.08 19.40
CA GLN A 217 -18.18 -9.75 18.16
C GLN A 217 -17.40 -10.23 16.93
N PRO A 218 -18.10 -10.79 15.92
CA PRO A 218 -17.47 -11.12 14.66
C PRO A 218 -17.00 -9.85 13.94
N MET A 219 -15.81 -9.91 13.37
CA MET A 219 -15.26 -8.87 12.49
C MET A 219 -14.99 -9.46 11.11
N ARG A 220 -14.93 -8.60 10.09
CA ARG A 220 -14.51 -8.99 8.74
C ARG A 220 -13.02 -9.25 8.71
N CYS A 221 -12.66 -10.45 8.26
CA CYS A 221 -11.31 -10.95 8.17
C CYS A 221 -11.06 -11.49 6.76
N GLN A 222 -9.81 -11.87 6.53
CA GLN A 222 -9.37 -12.49 5.31
C GLN A 222 -8.49 -13.71 5.58
N VAL A 223 -8.62 -14.71 4.72
CA VAL A 223 -7.72 -15.86 4.63
C VAL A 223 -6.80 -15.67 3.44
N LEU A 224 -5.49 -15.60 3.67
CA LEU A 224 -4.49 -15.50 2.61
C LEU A 224 -3.66 -16.78 2.54
N LEU A 225 -3.40 -17.22 1.31
CA LEU A 225 -2.69 -18.46 1.01
C LEU A 225 -1.38 -18.17 0.28
N PHE A 226 -0.27 -18.66 0.82
CA PHE A 226 1.06 -18.53 0.23
C PHE A 226 1.74 -19.89 0.13
N HIS A 227 1.89 -20.39 -1.10
CA HIS A 227 2.55 -21.66 -1.38
C HIS A 227 4.05 -21.48 -1.56
N ARG A 228 4.86 -22.29 -0.87
CA ARG A 228 6.32 -22.29 -1.03
C ARG A 228 6.78 -23.57 -1.74
N PRO A 229 6.92 -23.56 -3.07
CA PRO A 229 7.28 -24.76 -3.83
C PRO A 229 8.67 -25.32 -3.45
N ARG A 230 9.60 -24.43 -3.08
CA ARG A 230 11.00 -24.79 -2.74
C ARG A 230 11.21 -25.24 -1.29
N GLU A 231 10.22 -25.08 -0.43
CA GLU A 231 10.30 -25.41 1.00
C GLU A 231 9.31 -26.53 1.36
N ASN A 232 9.58 -27.76 0.89
CA ASN A 232 8.72 -28.93 1.11
C ASN A 232 7.25 -28.72 0.67
N ARG A 233 7.01 -27.84 -0.32
CA ARG A 233 5.66 -27.50 -0.82
C ARG A 233 4.72 -27.07 0.31
N LYS A 234 5.25 -26.42 1.35
CA LYS A 234 4.43 -25.96 2.47
C LYS A 234 3.49 -24.86 2.01
N LEU A 235 2.27 -24.89 2.53
CA LEU A 235 1.26 -23.86 2.33
C LEU A 235 1.10 -23.08 3.63
N ASN A 236 1.38 -21.79 3.57
CA ASN A 236 1.13 -20.87 4.67
C ASN A 236 -0.28 -20.31 4.56
N VAL A 237 -1.01 -20.35 5.68
CA VAL A 237 -2.36 -19.82 5.80
C VAL A 237 -2.35 -18.71 6.84
N PHE A 238 -2.80 -17.53 6.45
CA PHE A 238 -2.88 -16.34 7.30
C PHE A 238 -4.34 -16.03 7.60
N LEU A 239 -4.67 -15.84 8.87
CA LEU A 239 -5.91 -15.24 9.31
C LEU A 239 -5.62 -13.81 9.75
N LEU A 240 -6.11 -12.82 9.00
CA LEU A 240 -5.82 -11.40 9.24
C LEU A 240 -7.11 -10.57 9.18
N PRO A 241 -7.16 -9.39 9.81
CA PRO A 241 -8.21 -8.41 9.56
C PRO A 241 -8.28 -8.04 8.06
N GLU A 242 -9.48 -7.82 7.51
CA GLU A 242 -9.67 -7.52 6.08
C GLU A 242 -9.04 -6.18 5.66
N ASN A 243 -8.87 -5.24 6.60
CA ASN A 243 -8.25 -3.93 6.34
C ASN A 243 -6.71 -3.96 6.34
N ILE A 244 -6.09 -5.14 6.39
CA ILE A 244 -4.67 -5.32 6.08
C ILE A 244 -4.47 -5.43 4.57
N PRO A 245 -3.70 -4.55 3.92
CA PRO A 245 -3.45 -4.66 2.50
C PRO A 245 -2.66 -5.94 2.17
N LEU A 246 -3.12 -6.71 1.18
CA LEU A 246 -2.42 -7.91 0.68
C LEU A 246 -0.96 -7.61 0.32
N GLN A 247 -0.70 -6.43 -0.24
CA GLN A 247 0.64 -6.01 -0.64
C GLN A 247 1.63 -6.04 0.53
N GLU A 248 1.23 -5.60 1.73
CA GLU A 248 2.08 -5.59 2.92
C GLU A 248 2.47 -7.00 3.37
N VAL A 249 1.51 -7.93 3.32
CA VAL A 249 1.76 -9.33 3.66
C VAL A 249 2.66 -9.96 2.62
N ARG A 250 2.37 -9.74 1.32
CA ARG A 250 3.07 -10.34 0.19
C ARG A 250 4.55 -9.98 0.16
N GLN A 251 4.92 -8.74 0.46
CA GLN A 251 6.34 -8.32 0.47
C GLN A 251 7.17 -9.06 1.53
N GLN A 252 6.55 -9.56 2.60
CA GLN A 252 7.21 -10.33 3.64
C GLN A 252 7.27 -11.84 3.34
N GLN A 253 6.63 -12.30 2.26
CA GLN A 253 6.60 -13.72 1.87
C GLN A 253 7.55 -14.01 0.70
N GLU A 254 8.83 -13.67 0.86
CA GLU A 254 9.86 -13.96 -0.16
C GLU A 254 9.88 -15.45 -0.51
N GLY A 255 9.99 -15.74 -1.82
CA GLY A 255 10.00 -17.11 -2.35
C GLY A 255 8.66 -17.85 -2.28
N ALA A 256 7.57 -17.19 -1.86
CA ALA A 256 6.23 -17.76 -1.85
C ALA A 256 5.37 -17.24 -3.02
N GLU A 257 4.51 -18.12 -3.51
CA GLU A 257 3.50 -17.85 -4.53
C GLU A 257 2.17 -17.58 -3.84
N TYR A 258 1.59 -16.40 -4.06
CA TYR A 258 0.25 -16.10 -3.60
C TYR A 258 -0.78 -16.90 -4.41
N ILE A 259 -1.68 -17.62 -3.73
CA ILE A 259 -2.81 -18.30 -4.35
C ILE A 259 -4.03 -17.39 -4.25
N GLU A 260 -4.53 -16.92 -5.40
CA GLU A 260 -5.75 -16.14 -5.45
C GLU A 260 -6.96 -17.01 -5.11
N ALA A 261 -7.63 -16.67 -4.01
CA ALA A 261 -8.81 -17.36 -3.52
C ALA A 261 -9.82 -16.33 -2.98
N PRO A 262 -11.13 -16.65 -2.92
CA PRO A 262 -12.08 -15.88 -2.14
C PRO A 262 -11.59 -15.81 -0.70
N SER A 263 -11.22 -14.63 -0.21
CA SER A 263 -10.51 -14.50 1.06
C SER A 263 -11.43 -14.14 2.24
N SER A 264 -12.60 -13.54 1.99
CA SER A 264 -13.46 -12.99 3.03
C SER A 264 -13.97 -14.06 4.01
N CYS A 265 -13.85 -13.77 5.31
CA CYS A 265 -14.40 -14.58 6.39
C CYS A 265 -14.79 -13.69 7.58
N HIS A 266 -15.44 -14.27 8.59
CA HIS A 266 -15.76 -13.58 9.83
C HIS A 266 -15.13 -14.30 11.03
N LEU A 267 -14.29 -13.60 11.78
CA LEU A 267 -13.59 -14.16 12.94
C LEU A 267 -13.86 -13.32 14.19
N ILE A 268 -13.73 -13.94 15.35
CA ILE A 268 -13.90 -13.31 16.66
C ILE A 268 -12.54 -13.29 17.33
N LYS A 269 -12.14 -12.10 17.80
CA LYS A 269 -10.90 -11.93 18.56
C LYS A 269 -10.87 -12.84 19.79
N GLY A 270 -9.75 -13.48 20.05
CA GLY A 270 -9.54 -14.36 21.20
C GLY A 270 -10.16 -15.75 21.02
N HIS A 271 -10.92 -16.00 19.94
CA HIS A 271 -11.37 -17.34 19.63
C HIS A 271 -10.24 -18.19 19.03
N THR A 272 -10.37 -19.50 19.18
CA THR A 272 -9.37 -20.48 18.74
C THR A 272 -9.90 -21.19 17.52
N TYR A 273 -9.13 -21.13 16.44
CA TYR A 273 -9.46 -21.72 15.16
C TYR A 273 -8.57 -22.92 14.87
N SER A 274 -9.04 -23.85 14.04
CA SER A 274 -8.29 -25.01 13.56
C SER A 274 -8.36 -25.08 12.04
N LEU A 275 -7.38 -25.74 11.41
CA LEU A 275 -7.49 -26.15 10.01
C LEU A 275 -7.81 -27.63 9.95
N HIS A 276 -8.88 -27.96 9.26
CA HIS A 276 -9.11 -29.33 8.84
C HIS A 276 -8.29 -29.63 7.59
N SER A 277 -7.58 -30.76 7.62
CA SER A 277 -6.87 -31.27 6.45
C SER A 277 -7.05 -32.79 6.39
N PRO A 278 -7.14 -33.38 5.18
CA PRO A 278 -7.22 -34.83 5.01
C PRO A 278 -6.03 -35.56 5.67
N GLU A 279 -6.16 -36.86 5.93
CA GLU A 279 -5.16 -37.70 6.64
C GLU A 279 -3.71 -37.59 6.11
N ASN A 280 -3.55 -37.13 4.87
CA ASN A 280 -2.26 -36.99 4.19
C ASN A 280 -1.54 -35.65 4.42
N TYR A 281 -2.01 -34.81 5.34
CA TYR A 281 -1.44 -33.48 5.56
C TYR A 281 -1.11 -33.24 7.02
N ARG A 282 0.07 -32.64 7.27
CA ARG A 282 0.47 -32.19 8.60
C ARG A 282 0.20 -30.70 8.75
N VAL A 283 -0.72 -30.35 9.64
CA VAL A 283 -1.04 -28.96 10.01
C VAL A 283 -0.28 -28.57 11.27
N GLN A 284 0.36 -27.40 11.28
CA GLN A 284 1.03 -26.83 12.46
C GLN A 284 0.79 -25.31 12.59
N PRO A 285 0.40 -24.78 13.76
CA PRO A 285 -0.10 -25.53 14.92
C PRO A 285 -1.45 -26.20 14.60
N LEU A 286 -1.91 -27.14 15.44
CA LEU A 286 -3.24 -27.77 15.24
C LEU A 286 -4.39 -26.77 15.47
N ARG A 287 -4.18 -25.83 16.38
CA ARG A 287 -5.11 -24.77 16.74
C ARG A 287 -4.34 -23.50 17.01
N ALA A 288 -4.90 -22.35 16.66
CA ALA A 288 -4.32 -21.03 16.91
C ALA A 288 -5.41 -20.06 17.36
N GLN A 289 -5.07 -19.17 18.29
CA GLN A 289 -5.95 -18.08 18.68
C GLN A 289 -5.86 -16.95 17.65
N PHE A 290 -6.99 -16.38 17.25
CA PHE A 290 -7.02 -15.20 16.40
C PHE A 290 -6.92 -13.94 17.26
N ASP A 291 -6.00 -13.04 16.90
CA ASP A 291 -5.90 -11.69 17.48
C ASP A 291 -5.67 -10.68 16.35
N PHE A 292 -5.85 -9.40 16.67
CA PHE A 292 -5.61 -8.31 15.73
C PHE A 292 -4.11 -8.15 15.51
N ASN A 293 -3.64 -8.57 14.34
CA ASN A 293 -2.27 -8.32 13.90
C ASN A 293 -2.27 -7.20 12.85
N TYR A 294 -1.81 -6.02 13.25
CA TYR A 294 -1.66 -4.85 12.38
C TYR A 294 -0.22 -4.57 11.95
N GLY A 295 0.64 -5.59 12.01
CA GLY A 295 2.07 -5.50 11.71
C GLY A 295 2.92 -5.23 12.96
N PRO A 296 4.24 -5.00 12.78
CA PRO A 296 4.93 -4.90 11.49
C PRO A 296 5.13 -6.24 10.82
N ASN A 297 5.12 -7.34 11.58
CA ASN A 297 5.46 -8.66 11.10
C ASN A 297 4.20 -9.51 10.89
N TYR A 298 4.00 -9.98 9.66
CA TYR A 298 2.92 -10.88 9.31
C TYR A 298 3.45 -12.33 9.29
N HIS A 299 3.12 -13.07 10.35
CA HIS A 299 3.44 -14.49 10.45
C HIS A 299 2.23 -15.35 10.06
N PRO A 300 2.44 -16.51 9.41
CA PRO A 300 1.37 -17.43 9.09
C PRO A 300 0.70 -17.92 10.38
N THR A 301 -0.63 -17.96 10.38
CA THR A 301 -1.40 -18.53 11.50
C THR A 301 -1.26 -20.05 11.52
N PHE A 302 -1.22 -20.66 10.33
CA PHE A 302 -1.01 -22.09 10.16
C PHE A 302 -0.07 -22.39 9.00
N GLU A 303 0.58 -23.53 9.08
CA GLU A 303 1.36 -24.14 8.02
C GLU A 303 0.81 -25.53 7.73
N ILE A 304 0.52 -25.82 6.46
CA ILE A 304 0.14 -27.14 5.98
C ILE A 304 1.32 -27.71 5.21
N ARG A 305 1.78 -28.90 5.61
CA ARG A 305 2.78 -29.68 4.89
C ARG A 305 2.13 -30.92 4.28
N PRO A 306 2.12 -31.06 2.94
CA PRO A 306 1.68 -32.30 2.31
C PRO A 306 2.64 -33.46 2.64
N ASN A 307 2.09 -34.62 3.03
CA ASN A 307 2.87 -35.85 3.23
C ASN A 307 3.01 -36.68 1.93
N SER A 308 2.35 -36.28 0.85
CA SER A 308 2.37 -36.93 -0.46
C SER A 308 2.46 -35.90 -1.59
N ASN A 309 2.61 -36.35 -2.84
CA ASN A 309 2.64 -35.49 -4.03
C ASN A 309 1.25 -34.94 -4.42
N ALA A 310 0.39 -34.66 -3.45
CA ALA A 310 -0.95 -34.15 -3.71
C ALA A 310 -0.87 -32.82 -4.48
N GLU A 311 -1.73 -32.69 -5.50
CA GLU A 311 -1.85 -31.52 -6.36
C GLU A 311 -2.89 -30.53 -5.84
N GLU A 312 -3.79 -30.98 -4.96
CA GLU A 312 -4.88 -30.17 -4.40
C GLU A 312 -4.98 -30.38 -2.89
N VAL A 313 -5.10 -29.29 -2.15
CA VAL A 313 -5.31 -29.26 -0.70
C VAL A 313 -6.58 -28.50 -0.38
N THR A 314 -7.51 -29.16 0.31
CA THR A 314 -8.66 -28.47 0.90
C THR A 314 -8.22 -27.81 2.20
N VAL A 315 -8.33 -26.49 2.24
CA VAL A 315 -8.08 -25.66 3.42
C VAL A 315 -9.44 -25.26 3.98
N MET A 316 -9.78 -25.77 5.15
CA MET A 316 -11.02 -25.45 5.85
C MET A 316 -10.70 -24.92 7.24
N VAL A 317 -11.02 -23.64 7.47
CA VAL A 317 -10.90 -23.00 8.77
C VAL A 317 -12.17 -23.31 9.57
N ARG A 318 -12.00 -23.80 10.79
CA ARG A 318 -13.09 -24.09 11.73
C ARG A 318 -12.96 -23.31 13.01
N ASP A 319 -14.10 -22.96 13.59
CA ASP A 319 -14.18 -22.31 14.89
C ASP A 319 -14.01 -23.30 16.06
N GLN A 320 -14.31 -22.84 17.27
CA GLN A 320 -14.19 -23.64 18.50
C GLN A 320 -15.21 -24.78 18.57
N GLU A 321 -16.33 -24.65 17.85
CA GLU A 321 -17.42 -25.63 17.77
C GLU A 321 -17.26 -26.57 16.56
N GLU A 322 -16.08 -26.54 15.92
CA GLU A 322 -15.76 -27.30 14.70
C GLU A 322 -16.64 -26.94 13.50
N THR A 323 -17.27 -25.77 13.52
CA THR A 323 -18.11 -25.28 12.43
C THR A 323 -17.22 -24.60 11.38
N PRO A 324 -17.37 -24.93 10.08
CA PRO A 324 -16.57 -24.33 9.02
C PRO A 324 -16.93 -22.85 8.86
N VAL A 325 -15.93 -21.97 9.01
CA VAL A 325 -16.08 -20.52 8.80
C VAL A 325 -15.54 -20.05 7.45
N TRP A 326 -14.68 -20.85 6.84
CA TRP A 326 -14.14 -20.63 5.49
C TRP A 326 -13.60 -21.93 4.92
N GLU A 327 -13.80 -22.16 3.62
CA GLU A 327 -13.32 -23.34 2.91
C GLU A 327 -12.89 -23.00 1.48
N TYR A 328 -11.76 -23.55 1.06
CA TYR A 328 -11.29 -23.46 -0.31
C TYR A 328 -10.43 -24.67 -0.69
N ASN A 329 -10.55 -25.13 -1.93
CA ASN A 329 -9.68 -26.15 -2.49
C ASN A 329 -8.57 -25.48 -3.31
N ALA A 330 -7.35 -25.49 -2.77
CA ALA A 330 -6.20 -24.83 -3.36
C ALA A 330 -5.37 -25.82 -4.19
N ARG A 331 -4.97 -25.41 -5.40
CA ARG A 331 -4.02 -26.15 -6.23
C ARG A 331 -2.59 -25.85 -5.80
N LEU A 332 -1.84 -26.90 -5.53
CA LEU A 332 -0.42 -26.86 -5.21
C LEU A 332 0.37 -27.25 -6.44
N ASN A 333 1.29 -26.39 -6.87
CA ASN A 333 2.19 -26.71 -7.98
C ASN A 333 2.95 -28.02 -7.68
N ALA A 334 3.05 -28.90 -8.68
CA ALA A 334 3.62 -30.24 -8.52
C ALA A 334 5.08 -30.17 -8.02
N PRO A 335 5.60 -31.19 -7.32
CA PRO A 335 7.02 -31.28 -7.02
C PRO A 335 7.78 -31.36 -8.35
N GLY A 336 8.41 -30.26 -8.77
CA GLY A 336 9.05 -30.15 -10.08
C GLY A 336 8.25 -29.39 -11.16
N ALA A 337 7.14 -28.71 -10.82
CA ALA A 337 6.46 -27.80 -11.74
C ALA A 337 7.25 -26.50 -12.04
N CYS A 338 8.35 -26.25 -11.31
CA CYS A 338 9.52 -25.59 -11.89
C CYS A 338 10.58 -26.67 -12.14
N GLY A 339 10.56 -27.28 -13.33
CA GLY A 339 11.41 -28.42 -13.64
C GLY A 339 11.06 -29.21 -14.91
N GLN A 340 10.08 -28.76 -15.71
CA GLN A 340 10.00 -29.18 -17.12
C GLN A 340 10.18 -27.97 -18.02
N ASP A 341 11.40 -27.88 -18.55
CA ASP A 341 11.69 -27.22 -19.81
C ASP A 341 10.58 -27.53 -20.84
N PRO A 342 10.08 -26.55 -21.62
CA PRO A 342 9.35 -26.83 -22.85
C PRO A 342 10.21 -27.73 -23.77
N PRO A 343 9.59 -28.50 -24.70
CA PRO A 343 10.31 -29.45 -25.52
C PRO A 343 11.47 -28.76 -26.24
N ARG A 344 12.69 -29.29 -26.05
CA ARG A 344 13.97 -28.84 -26.62
C ARG A 344 13.82 -28.26 -28.04
N ARG A 345 13.53 -26.96 -28.12
CA ARG A 345 13.85 -26.08 -29.24
C ARG A 345 14.21 -24.73 -28.65
N GLN A 346 15.52 -24.48 -28.62
CA GLN A 346 16.18 -23.20 -28.34
C GLN A 346 16.06 -22.69 -26.90
N ARG A 347 16.77 -23.40 -26.03
CA ARG A 347 17.42 -22.85 -24.83
C ARG A 347 18.40 -21.77 -25.32
N LEU A 348 18.08 -20.49 -25.12
CA LEU A 348 18.92 -19.27 -25.17
C LEU A 348 17.96 -18.07 -25.32
N GLN A 349 17.45 -17.47 -24.23
CA GLN A 349 17.03 -16.04 -24.21
C GLN A 349 16.52 -15.46 -22.88
N GLU A 350 16.22 -16.22 -21.82
CA GLU A 350 15.60 -15.64 -20.60
C GLU A 350 16.51 -15.57 -19.34
N GLU A 351 17.81 -15.86 -19.45
CA GLU A 351 18.77 -15.72 -18.32
C GLU A 351 19.52 -14.37 -18.28
N ASP A 352 19.35 -13.48 -19.26
CA ASP A 352 20.17 -12.24 -19.38
C ASP A 352 19.38 -10.94 -19.13
N GLU A 353 18.22 -10.97 -18.48
CA GLU A 353 17.54 -9.74 -18.06
C GLU A 353 18.26 -9.11 -16.85
N GLY A 354 19.10 -8.10 -17.10
CA GLY A 354 19.59 -7.19 -16.07
C GLY A 354 20.86 -7.61 -15.33
N ARG A 355 21.66 -8.57 -15.80
CA ARG A 355 22.95 -8.92 -15.16
C ARG A 355 23.85 -7.71 -14.96
N LEU A 356 23.93 -6.86 -15.97
CA LEU A 356 24.69 -5.61 -15.91
C LEU A 356 24.09 -4.59 -14.92
N PHE A 357 22.77 -4.62 -14.71
CA PHE A 357 22.07 -3.76 -13.75
C PHE A 357 22.43 -4.13 -12.30
N HIS A 358 22.46 -5.42 -11.98
CA HIS A 358 22.77 -5.90 -10.64
C HIS A 358 24.21 -5.60 -10.20
N VAL A 359 25.15 -5.56 -11.14
CA VAL A 359 26.58 -5.29 -10.85
C VAL A 359 26.94 -3.82 -10.97
N ARG A 360 25.98 -2.95 -11.29
CA ARG A 360 26.21 -1.54 -11.62
C ARG A 360 27.02 -0.80 -10.56
N ALA A 361 26.67 -0.97 -9.29
CA ALA A 361 27.37 -0.32 -8.19
C ALA A 361 28.83 -0.78 -8.07
N GLU A 362 29.06 -2.09 -8.22
CA GLU A 362 30.39 -2.68 -8.13
C GLU A 362 31.26 -2.32 -9.34
N PHE A 363 30.68 -2.29 -10.55
CA PHE A 363 31.35 -1.83 -11.76
C PHE A 363 31.81 -0.38 -11.62
N ILE A 364 30.94 0.52 -11.14
CA ILE A 364 31.29 1.93 -10.91
C ILE A 364 32.44 2.05 -9.90
N GLN A 365 32.47 1.22 -8.86
CA GLN A 365 33.51 1.28 -7.85
C GLN A 365 34.85 0.72 -8.34
N ARG A 366 34.83 -0.34 -9.17
CA ARG A 366 36.00 -1.19 -9.42
C ARG A 366 36.59 -1.09 -10.82
N ALA A 367 35.84 -0.62 -11.82
CA ALA A 367 36.35 -0.48 -13.19
C ALA A 367 37.49 0.55 -13.24
N SER A 368 38.66 0.16 -13.78
CA SER A 368 39.79 1.07 -13.99
C SER A 368 39.55 1.97 -15.22
N ASP A 369 40.25 3.11 -15.28
CA ASP A 369 40.15 3.99 -16.46
C ASP A 369 40.54 3.27 -17.77
N SER A 370 41.53 2.37 -17.73
CA SER A 370 41.93 1.57 -18.90
C SER A 370 40.81 0.64 -19.39
N VAL A 371 40.11 -0.05 -18.48
CA VAL A 371 38.98 -0.92 -18.83
C VAL A 371 37.82 -0.09 -19.38
N LEU A 372 37.62 1.15 -18.89
CA LEU A 372 36.60 2.05 -19.42
C LEU A 372 36.95 2.58 -20.82
N ASP A 373 38.23 2.87 -21.08
CA ASP A 373 38.73 3.27 -22.41
C ASP A 373 38.51 2.14 -23.42
N ASP A 374 38.99 0.93 -23.11
CA ASP A 374 38.88 -0.23 -24.00
C ASP A 374 37.41 -0.65 -24.22
N LEU A 375 36.55 -0.52 -23.19
CA LEU A 375 35.11 -0.77 -23.35
C LEU A 375 34.44 0.27 -24.25
N LEU A 376 34.82 1.53 -24.19
CA LEU A 376 34.27 2.57 -25.06
C LEU A 376 34.61 2.31 -26.52
N ASP A 377 35.86 1.94 -26.80
CA ASP A 377 36.32 1.60 -28.14
C ASP A 377 35.55 0.39 -28.69
N ASN A 378 35.46 -0.70 -27.92
CA ASN A 378 34.75 -1.91 -28.35
C ASN A 378 33.24 -1.67 -28.51
N LEU A 379 32.62 -0.86 -27.65
CA LEU A 379 31.20 -0.52 -27.77
C LEU A 379 30.90 0.41 -28.95
N LEU A 380 31.87 1.23 -29.38
CA LEU A 380 31.79 2.02 -30.60
C LEU A 380 31.92 1.11 -31.84
N GLU A 381 32.88 0.19 -31.84
CA GLU A 381 33.10 -0.77 -32.94
C GLU A 381 31.87 -1.68 -33.16
N GLU A 382 31.27 -2.16 -32.08
CA GLU A 382 30.05 -2.99 -32.10
C GLU A 382 28.76 -2.16 -32.32
N GLY A 383 28.87 -0.83 -32.47
CA GLY A 383 27.75 0.06 -32.78
C GLY A 383 26.74 0.27 -31.64
N VAL A 384 27.11 -0.04 -30.40
CA VAL A 384 26.26 0.16 -29.21
C VAL A 384 26.15 1.65 -28.83
N ILE A 385 27.24 2.38 -29.02
CA ILE A 385 27.34 3.83 -28.83
C ILE A 385 27.84 4.49 -30.12
N ASN A 386 27.52 5.78 -30.31
CA ASN A 386 28.06 6.55 -31.42
C ASN A 386 29.26 7.42 -31.01
N HIS A 387 29.98 7.98 -31.98
CA HIS A 387 31.19 8.76 -31.73
C HIS A 387 30.96 9.96 -30.79
N ARG A 388 29.79 10.58 -30.84
CA ARG A 388 29.42 11.72 -29.97
C ARG A 388 29.21 11.29 -28.51
N GLU A 389 28.58 10.14 -28.32
CA GLU A 389 28.36 9.54 -26.99
C GLU A 389 29.70 9.11 -26.37
N MET A 390 30.57 8.50 -27.17
CA MET A 390 31.93 8.14 -26.77
C MET A 390 32.73 9.37 -26.32
N GLU A 391 32.79 10.43 -27.13
CA GLU A 391 33.50 11.67 -26.79
C GLU A 391 32.97 12.31 -25.50
N THR A 392 31.66 12.22 -25.27
CA THR A 392 31.02 12.78 -24.06
C THR A 392 31.53 12.08 -22.80
N VAL A 393 31.63 10.75 -22.81
CA VAL A 393 32.16 9.97 -21.69
C VAL A 393 33.68 10.15 -21.56
N GLN A 394 34.41 10.20 -22.66
CA GLN A 394 35.86 10.33 -22.66
C GLN A 394 36.34 11.66 -22.06
N ARG A 395 35.55 12.74 -22.20
CA ARG A 395 35.87 14.06 -21.63
C ARG A 395 35.62 14.15 -20.12
N MET A 396 35.04 13.12 -19.49
CA MET A 396 34.76 13.12 -18.06
C MET A 396 36.02 12.82 -17.25
N LEU A 397 36.42 13.74 -16.36
CA LEU A 397 37.64 13.62 -15.54
C LEU A 397 37.49 12.67 -14.33
N ASN A 398 36.26 12.36 -13.91
CA ASN A 398 36.01 11.50 -12.75
C ASN A 398 35.69 10.08 -13.20
N ARG A 399 36.59 9.13 -12.92
CA ARG A 399 36.45 7.69 -13.25
C ARG A 399 35.11 7.09 -12.83
N ALA A 400 34.63 7.36 -11.62
CA ALA A 400 33.37 6.77 -11.13
C ALA A 400 32.15 7.35 -11.84
N HIS A 401 32.16 8.65 -12.14
CA HIS A 401 31.13 9.28 -12.95
C HIS A 401 31.15 8.75 -14.39
N ARG A 402 32.35 8.57 -14.94
CA ARG A 402 32.59 8.00 -16.26
C ARG A 402 32.07 6.56 -16.37
N ALA A 403 32.40 5.72 -15.40
CA ALA A 403 31.90 4.35 -15.31
C ALA A 403 30.37 4.30 -15.21
N ARG A 404 29.78 5.23 -14.45
CA ARG A 404 28.33 5.36 -14.29
C ARG A 404 27.64 5.69 -15.61
N GLU A 405 28.14 6.70 -16.32
CA GLU A 405 27.54 7.10 -17.58
C GLU A 405 27.67 6.01 -18.66
N LEU A 406 28.81 5.31 -18.70
CA LEU A 406 29.03 4.19 -19.61
C LEU A 406 28.01 3.07 -19.39
N ILE A 407 27.89 2.58 -18.14
CA ILE A 407 26.98 1.47 -17.82
C ILE A 407 25.51 1.88 -17.99
N ASP A 408 25.14 3.12 -17.66
CA ASP A 408 23.78 3.64 -17.82
C ASP A 408 23.38 3.82 -19.27
N MET A 409 24.31 4.19 -20.15
CA MET A 409 24.04 4.20 -21.59
C MET A 409 23.79 2.80 -22.12
N VAL A 410 24.61 1.82 -21.74
CA VAL A 410 24.44 0.44 -22.18
C VAL A 410 23.12 -0.16 -21.66
N LEU A 411 22.76 0.11 -20.40
CA LEU A 411 21.49 -0.34 -19.82
C LEU A 411 20.27 0.29 -20.54
N ARG A 412 20.34 1.58 -20.92
CA ARG A 412 19.28 2.25 -21.70
C ARG A 412 19.08 1.67 -23.11
N ARG A 413 20.11 1.05 -23.69
CA ARG A 413 20.05 0.39 -25.01
C ARG A 413 19.45 -1.04 -24.94
N GLY A 414 19.28 -1.59 -23.74
CA GLY A 414 18.64 -2.88 -23.49
C GLY A 414 19.60 -4.07 -23.45
N ASN A 415 19.03 -5.28 -23.35
CA ASN A 415 19.77 -6.52 -23.12
C ASN A 415 20.84 -6.86 -24.18
N PRO A 416 20.61 -6.64 -25.50
CA PRO A 416 21.64 -6.94 -26.50
C PRO A 416 22.93 -6.14 -26.29
N ALA A 417 22.80 -4.85 -25.97
CA ALA A 417 23.93 -3.99 -25.63
C ALA A 417 24.62 -4.41 -24.33
N SER A 418 23.82 -4.80 -23.32
CA SER A 418 24.33 -5.30 -22.04
C SER A 418 25.17 -6.57 -22.23
N GLN A 419 24.74 -7.49 -23.10
CA GLN A 419 25.48 -8.71 -23.37
C GLN A 419 26.81 -8.44 -24.10
N ILE A 420 26.82 -7.49 -25.03
CA ILE A 420 28.04 -7.05 -25.72
C ILE A 420 29.04 -6.50 -24.68
N MET A 421 28.59 -5.65 -23.76
CA MET A 421 29.46 -5.11 -22.71
C MET A 421 29.99 -6.21 -21.77
N ILE A 422 29.14 -7.17 -21.37
CA ILE A 422 29.54 -8.31 -20.51
C ILE A 422 30.57 -9.20 -21.21
N ASN A 423 30.37 -9.50 -22.49
CA ASN A 423 31.32 -10.28 -23.28
C ASN A 423 32.67 -9.57 -23.43
N ASN A 424 32.65 -8.24 -23.65
CA ASN A 424 33.87 -7.44 -23.70
C ASN A 424 34.58 -7.40 -22.34
N LEU A 425 33.84 -7.21 -21.25
CA LEU A 425 34.37 -7.27 -19.87
C LEU A 425 35.08 -8.60 -19.58
N ARG A 426 34.51 -9.72 -20.03
CA ARG A 426 35.12 -11.05 -19.88
C ARG A 426 36.49 -11.16 -20.55
N VAL A 427 36.68 -10.48 -21.67
CA VAL A 427 37.93 -10.52 -22.45
C VAL A 427 38.94 -9.49 -21.92
N LEU A 428 38.48 -8.28 -21.64
CA LEU A 428 39.34 -7.15 -21.23
C LEU A 428 39.85 -7.29 -19.80
N ASP A 429 38.98 -7.69 -18.87
CA ASP A 429 39.37 -7.92 -17.47
C ASP A 429 38.63 -9.14 -16.89
N PRO A 430 39.18 -10.35 -17.10
CA PRO A 430 38.62 -11.59 -16.58
C PRO A 430 38.49 -11.60 -15.05
N PHE A 431 39.34 -10.86 -14.34
CA PHE A 431 39.32 -10.80 -12.88
C PHE A 431 38.18 -9.91 -12.38
N LEU A 432 38.00 -8.72 -12.97
CA LEU A 432 36.83 -7.87 -12.71
C LEU A 432 35.53 -8.59 -13.09
N PHE A 433 35.51 -9.28 -14.24
CA PHE A 433 34.36 -10.08 -14.67
C PHE A 433 33.96 -11.15 -13.63
N GLN A 434 34.93 -11.88 -13.08
CA GLN A 434 34.69 -12.85 -12.01
C GLN A 434 34.24 -12.19 -10.70
N MET A 435 34.86 -11.06 -10.32
CA MET A 435 34.48 -10.33 -9.10
C MET A 435 33.04 -9.81 -9.16
N LEU A 436 32.62 -9.32 -10.33
CA LEU A 436 31.26 -8.86 -10.57
C LEU A 436 30.25 -10.02 -10.69
N ARG A 437 30.70 -11.28 -10.58
CA ARG A 437 29.84 -12.48 -10.70
C ARG A 437 29.04 -12.50 -12.01
N LEU A 438 29.65 -12.02 -13.09
CA LEU A 438 29.08 -11.99 -14.44
C LEU A 438 29.34 -13.29 -15.23
N GLY A 439 29.88 -14.32 -14.57
CA GLY A 439 30.27 -15.61 -15.14
C GLY A 439 29.17 -16.66 -15.25
#